data_AF-A0A3M2AYV5-F1
#
_entry.id   AF-A0A3M2AYV5-F1
#
_cell.length_a   1.000
_cell.length_b   1.000
_cell.length_c   1.000
_cell.angle_alpha   90.00
_cell.angle_beta   90.00
_cell.angle_gamma   90.00
#
_symmetry.space_group_name_H-M   'P 1'
#
loop_
_entity.id
_entity.type
_entity.pdbx_description
1 polymer ?
#
loop_
_entity_poly.entity_id
_entity_poly.type
_entity_poly.pdbx_seq_one_letter_code
_entity_poly.pdbx_strand_id
1 'polypeptide(L)' 'MELRIRIPLEGYEVKSYEDTGTMLIFRKDLSGEPDYAIEGDGFVIEFKNGEIYTIDVYDPETAKRLKKEFTLAITKRA' A
#
# COMPACT_ATOMS: atom_id res chain seq x y z
N MET A 1 18.59 3.47 -8.82
CA MET A 1 17.33 3.63 -9.58
C MET A 1 16.22 3.76 -8.55
N GLU A 2 15.38 4.79 -8.64
CA GLU A 2 14.31 5.06 -7.67
C GLU A 2 12.96 4.92 -8.38
N LEU A 3 12.04 4.13 -7.84
CA LEU A 3 10.67 3.99 -8.34
C LEU A 3 9.73 4.79 -7.42
N ARG A 4 9.03 5.78 -7.99
CA ARG A 4 7.99 6.53 -7.28
C ARG A 4 6.62 6.11 -7.79
N ILE A 5 5.86 5.43 -6.93
CA ILE A 5 4.49 5.02 -7.23
C ILE A 5 3.54 6.08 -6.69
N ARG A 6 2.66 6.59 -7.55
CA ARG A 6 1.51 7.41 -7.14
C ARG A 6 0.25 6.61 -7.37
N ILE A 7 -0.40 6.19 -6.30
CA ILE A 7 -1.69 5.53 -6.34
C ILE A 7 -2.81 6.54 -6.03
N PRO A 8 -3.85 6.66 -6.87
CA PRO A 8 -5.09 7.28 -6.44
C PRO A 8 -5.71 6.39 -5.36
N LEU A 9 -6.05 6.96 -4.19
CA LEU A 9 -6.69 6.20 -3.11
C LEU A 9 -8.17 5.91 -3.40
N GLU A 10 -8.74 6.52 -4.43
CA GLU A 10 -10.10 6.21 -4.88
C GLU A 10 -10.15 4.75 -5.35
N GLY A 11 -11.09 3.97 -4.79
CA GLY A 11 -11.20 2.53 -5.03
C GLY A 11 -10.33 1.64 -4.11
N TYR A 12 -9.46 2.24 -3.30
CA TYR A 12 -8.65 1.52 -2.32
C TYR A 12 -9.22 1.64 -0.91
N GLU A 13 -9.02 0.58 -0.13
CA GLU A 13 -9.22 0.57 1.31
C GLU A 13 -7.87 0.45 2.02
N VAL A 14 -7.73 1.13 3.15
CA VAL A 14 -6.54 1.06 4.00
C VAL A 14 -6.93 0.47 5.34
N LYS A 15 -6.32 -0.66 5.69
CA LYS A 15 -6.44 -1.28 7.01
C LYS A 15 -5.11 -1.16 7.74
N SER A 16 -5.16 -0.70 8.97
CA SER A 16 -4.01 -0.66 9.88
C SER A 16 -4.25 -1.63 11.02
N TYR A 17 -3.21 -2.39 11.37
CA TYR A 17 -3.23 -3.36 12.46
C TYR A 17 -2.33 -2.84 13.56
N GLU A 18 -2.91 -2.33 14.65
CA GLU A 18 -2.15 -1.65 15.71
C GLU A 18 -1.32 -2.63 16.57
N ASP A 19 -1.80 -3.86 16.70
CA ASP A 19 -1.18 -4.96 17.43
C ASP A 19 0.15 -5.40 16.81
N THR A 20 0.21 -5.47 15.48
CA THR A 20 1.41 -5.82 14.73
C THR A 20 2.17 -4.61 14.21
N GLY A 21 1.53 -3.43 14.18
CA GLY A 21 2.09 -2.22 13.57
C GLY A 21 2.06 -2.23 12.04
N THR A 22 1.35 -3.17 11.41
CA THR A 22 1.34 -3.37 9.96
C THR A 22 0.20 -2.60 9.26
N MET A 23 0.24 -2.58 7.94
CA MET A 23 -0.78 -1.95 7.10
C MET A 23 -1.04 -2.75 5.84
N LEU A 24 -2.30 -2.84 5.44
CA LEU A 24 -2.72 -3.36 4.15
C LEU A 24 -3.49 -2.28 3.38
N ILE A 25 -3.07 -2.01 2.15
CA ILE A 25 -3.82 -1.19 1.20
C ILE A 25 -4.31 -2.12 0.10
N PHE A 26 -5.60 -2.13 -0.22
CA PHE A 26 -6.13 -3.09 -1.21
C PHE A 26 -7.29 -2.52 -2.02
N ARG A 27 -7.43 -2.98 -3.26
CA ARG A 27 -8.61 -2.69 -4.10
C ARG A 27 -9.79 -3.57 -3.74
N LYS A 28 -10.95 -2.96 -3.57
CA LYS A 28 -12.19 -3.66 -3.17
C LYS A 28 -12.87 -4.41 -4.32
N ASP A 29 -12.63 -3.95 -5.54
CA ASP A 29 -13.30 -4.44 -6.74
C ASP A 29 -12.46 -5.49 -7.50
N LEU A 30 -11.26 -5.78 -7.02
CA LEU A 30 -10.44 -6.88 -7.48
C LEU A 30 -10.54 -8.07 -6.51
N SER A 31 -10.59 -9.28 -7.07
CA SER A 31 -10.73 -10.53 -6.31
C SER A 31 -9.94 -11.66 -6.98
N GLY A 32 -9.69 -12.74 -6.22
CA GLY A 32 -8.90 -13.88 -6.67
C GLY A 32 -7.39 -13.63 -6.55
N GLU A 33 -6.59 -14.57 -7.05
CA GLU A 33 -5.13 -14.55 -6.86
C GLU A 33 -4.43 -13.43 -7.66
N PRO A 34 -3.32 -12.86 -7.16
CA PRO A 34 -2.51 -11.91 -7.92
C PRO A 34 -1.79 -12.59 -9.09
N ASP A 35 -1.51 -11.82 -10.14
CA ASP A 35 -0.77 -12.29 -11.32
C ASP A 35 0.74 -12.34 -11.05
N TYR A 36 1.24 -11.34 -10.32
CA TYR A 36 2.64 -11.25 -9.90
C TYR A 36 2.78 -10.31 -8.69
N ALA A 37 3.93 -10.37 -8.03
CA ALA A 37 4.25 -9.52 -6.90
C ALA A 37 5.66 -8.94 -7.03
N ILE A 38 5.86 -7.78 -6.41
CA ILE A 38 7.16 -7.15 -6.21
C ILE A 38 7.38 -7.05 -4.71
N GLU A 39 8.44 -7.70 -4.23
CA GLU A 39 8.86 -7.63 -2.85
C GLU A 39 9.90 -6.53 -2.67
N GLY A 40 9.69 -5.70 -1.67
CA GLY A 40 10.63 -4.70 -1.20
C GLY A 40 10.99 -4.94 0.26
N ASP A 41 11.88 -4.10 0.78
CA ASP A 41 12.26 -4.16 2.19
C ASP A 41 11.08 -3.74 3.07
N GLY A 42 10.43 -4.71 3.71
CA GLY A 42 9.32 -4.48 4.63
C GLY A 42 7.94 -4.34 4.00
N PHE A 43 7.80 -4.64 2.70
CA PHE A 43 6.51 -4.62 2.01
C PHE A 43 6.47 -5.53 0.78
N VAL A 44 5.26 -5.90 0.37
CA VAL A 44 4.97 -6.56 -0.91
C VAL A 44 3.90 -5.77 -1.64
N ILE A 45 4.09 -5.58 -2.95
CA ILE A 45 3.06 -5.03 -3.85
C ILE A 45 2.61 -6.14 -4.78
N GLU A 46 1.35 -6.50 -4.73
CA GLU A 46 0.75 -7.49 -5.61
C GLU A 46 -0.01 -6.81 -6.74
N PHE A 47 0.05 -7.39 -7.92
CA PHE A 47 -0.58 -6.86 -9.12
C PHE A 47 -1.60 -7.84 -9.69
N LYS A 48 -2.69 -7.32 -10.24
CA LYS A 48 -3.72 -8.08 -10.94
C LYS A 48 -4.26 -7.27 -12.11
N ASN A 49 -4.39 -7.89 -13.29
CA ASN A 49 -4.82 -7.23 -14.51
C ASN A 49 -3.98 -6.00 -14.88
N GLY A 50 -2.69 -6.00 -14.52
CA GLY A 50 -1.77 -4.87 -14.73
C GLY A 50 -1.95 -3.70 -13.75
N GLU A 51 -2.82 -3.83 -12.76
CA GLU A 51 -3.09 -2.82 -11.74
C GLU A 51 -2.58 -3.28 -10.36
N ILE A 52 -2.31 -2.32 -9.46
CA ILE A 52 -1.96 -2.67 -8.07
C ILE A 52 -3.21 -3.25 -7.41
N TYR A 53 -3.08 -4.47 -6.91
CA TYR A 53 -4.14 -5.18 -6.21
C TYR A 53 -4.04 -4.95 -4.70
N THR A 54 -2.86 -5.21 -4.14
CA THR A 54 -2.58 -5.01 -2.71
C THR A 54 -1.20 -4.39 -2.51
N ILE A 55 -1.05 -3.70 -1.39
CA ILE A 55 0.22 -3.29 -0.80
C ILE A 55 0.17 -3.75 0.64
N ASP A 56 0.87 -4.84 0.93
CA ASP A 56 1.04 -5.34 2.29
C ASP A 56 2.35 -4.79 2.87
N VAL A 57 2.25 -4.03 3.94
CA VAL A 57 3.38 -3.43 4.65
C VAL A 57 3.48 -4.12 6.01
N TYR A 58 4.24 -5.22 6.02
CA TYR A 58 4.41 -6.09 7.17
C TYR A 58 5.53 -5.63 8.12
N ASP A 59 6.40 -4.71 7.69
CA ASP A 59 7.39 -4.10 8.56
C ASP A 59 6.81 -2.86 9.28
N PRO A 60 6.81 -2.80 10.62
CA PRO A 60 6.21 -1.69 11.37
C PRO A 60 6.91 -0.34 11.15
N GLU A 61 8.22 -0.32 10.94
CA GLU A 61 8.96 0.93 10.70
C GLU A 61 8.60 1.52 9.34
N THR A 62 8.52 0.66 8.34
CA THR A 62 8.08 0.98 6.98
C THR A 62 6.64 1.48 6.98
N ALA A 63 5.73 0.80 7.68
CA ALA A 63 4.34 1.24 7.84
C ALA A 63 4.24 2.62 8.52
N LYS A 64 5.04 2.86 9.57
CA LYS A 64 5.09 4.15 10.28
C LYS A 64 5.60 5.28 9.39
N ARG A 65 6.63 5.02 8.57
CA ARG A 65 7.14 5.98 7.58
C ARG A 65 6.08 6.30 6.53
N LEU A 66 5.45 5.27 5.97
CA LEU A 66 4.40 5.41 4.97
C LEU A 66 3.22 6.23 5.49
N LYS A 67 2.73 5.96 6.71
CA LYS A 67 1.65 6.75 7.36
C LYS A 67 1.98 8.24 7.41
N LYS A 68 3.19 8.62 7.81
CA LYS A 68 3.61 10.02 7.87
C LYS A 68 3.57 10.68 6.50
N GLU A 69 4.09 10.00 5.47
CA GLU A 69 4.07 10.50 4.09
C GLU A 69 2.64 10.65 3.55
N PHE A 70 1.75 9.70 3.84
CA PHE A 70 0.33 9.77 3.50
C PHE A 70 -0.38 10.97 4.15
N THR A 71 -0.20 11.17 5.45
CA THR A 71 -0.80 12.32 6.17
C THR A 71 -0.33 13.66 5.59
N LEU A 72 0.97 13.76 5.26
CA LEU A 72 1.54 14.96 4.64
C LEU A 72 0.97 15.24 3.24
N ALA A 73 0.70 14.20 2.45
CA ALA A 73 0.13 14.34 1.11
C ALA A 73 -1.34 14.83 1.13
N ILE A 74 -2.13 14.41 2.13
CA ILE A 74 -3.53 14.83 2.29
C ILE A 74 -3.61 16.28 2.80
N THR A 75 -2.82 16.63 3.82
CA THR A 75 -2.84 17.98 4.42
C THR A 75 -2.36 19.08 3.47
N LYS A 76 -1.45 18.78 2.54
CA LYS A 76 -1.02 19.74 1.49
C LYS A 76 -2.02 19.94 0.36
N ARG A 77 -3.06 19.10 0.26
CA ARG A 77 -4.11 19.20 -0.76
C ARG A 77 -5.35 19.98 -0.30
N ALA A 78 -5.34 20.50 0.93
CA ALA A 78 -6.38 21.37 1.49
C ALA A 78 -6.12 22.85 1.21
#